data_AF-A0A0M9A846-F1
#
_entry.id   AF-A0A0M9A846-F1
#
_cell.length_a   1.000
_cell.length_b   1.000
_cell.length_c   1.000
_cell.angle_alpha   90.00
_cell.angle_beta   90.00
_cell.angle_gamma   90.00
#
_symmetry.space_group_name_H-M   'P 1'
#
loop_
_entity.id
_entity.type
_entity.pdbx_description
1 polymer ?
#
loop_
_entity_poly.entity_id
_entity_poly.type
_entity_poly.pdbx_seq_one_letter_code
_entity_poly.pdbx_strand_id
1 'polypeptide(L)'
;MENVLPTANSALIDAGKSQTNFAKDVPKMIKYTLADSANNERIEMDYHIQTITKDDKFRILKFLRRFFFRDEPLNHSIELIPESEDSTCLELEEYCSMSSLENNLSLMAVTTSGAIVGVILNGKMDPPSDEEPEYITTCENPKFKKILRLLNYVDRNVNRGGKFRGLNILEVRIISVDSNWRGKGIAKALVEKSL
;
A
#
# COMPACT_ATOMS: atom_id res chain seq x y z
N MET A 1 -23.02 -41.53 -65.58
CA MET A 1 -23.94 -40.44 -65.99
C MET A 1 -23.97 -39.47 -64.83
N GLU A 2 -23.64 -38.19 -64.92
CA GLU A 2 -23.30 -37.25 -65.99
C GLU A 2 -22.92 -35.97 -65.20
N ASN A 3 -21.77 -35.33 -65.40
CA ASN A 3 -21.53 -34.17 -66.28
C ASN A 3 -20.32 -33.42 -65.66
N VAL A 4 -19.42 -32.67 -66.29
CA VAL A 4 -19.14 -32.19 -67.66
C VAL A 4 -17.68 -31.66 -67.65
N LEU A 5 -17.03 -31.68 -68.82
CA LEU A 5 -15.70 -31.17 -69.21
C LEU A 5 -15.54 -29.61 -69.12
N PRO A 6 -14.51 -28.92 -69.69
CA PRO A 6 -13.12 -28.73 -69.20
C PRO A 6 -12.59 -27.26 -69.37
N THR A 7 -11.25 -27.07 -69.27
CA THR A 7 -10.38 -26.05 -69.92
C THR A 7 -10.18 -24.61 -69.38
N ALA A 8 -8.94 -24.39 -68.88
CA ALA A 8 -7.94 -23.34 -69.13
C ALA A 8 -8.33 -21.89 -69.53
N ASN A 9 -7.80 -20.86 -68.82
CA ASN A 9 -6.62 -20.09 -69.28
C ASN A 9 -6.11 -18.99 -68.30
N SER A 10 -4.82 -18.74 -68.46
CA SER A 10 -3.86 -17.72 -67.97
C SER A 10 -4.30 -16.26 -67.68
N ALA A 11 -3.68 -15.64 -66.66
CA ALA A 11 -3.09 -14.27 -66.64
C ALA A 11 -2.46 -14.03 -65.23
N LEU A 12 -1.12 -13.92 -65.04
CA LEU A 12 -0.18 -12.81 -65.29
C LEU A 12 0.04 -11.85 -64.09
N ILE A 13 1.30 -11.82 -63.63
CA ILE A 13 2.14 -10.67 -63.18
C ILE A 13 2.20 -10.29 -61.68
N ASP A 14 3.37 -10.64 -61.11
CA ASP A 14 4.31 -9.89 -60.26
C ASP A 14 3.88 -8.58 -59.56
N ALA A 15 3.99 -8.54 -58.23
CA ALA A 15 4.25 -7.30 -57.48
C ALA A 15 4.72 -7.58 -56.03
N GLY A 16 6.01 -7.30 -55.78
CA GLY A 16 6.41 -6.46 -54.64
C GLY A 16 6.50 -7.12 -53.26
N LYS A 17 7.73 -7.49 -52.87
CA LYS A 17 8.17 -7.50 -51.47
C LYS A 17 7.98 -6.09 -50.89
N SER A 18 6.89 -5.88 -50.14
CA SER A 18 6.75 -4.70 -49.29
C SER A 18 7.14 -5.09 -47.86
N GLN A 19 8.43 -4.91 -47.55
CA GLN A 19 8.85 -4.66 -46.18
C GLN A 19 8.23 -3.34 -45.76
N THR A 20 7.10 -3.40 -45.07
CA THR A 20 6.53 -2.23 -44.42
C THR A 20 7.38 -1.90 -43.20
N ASN A 21 8.33 -1.00 -43.42
CA ASN A 21 9.01 -0.23 -42.38
C ASN A 21 7.96 0.57 -41.59
N PHE A 22 7.54 0.05 -40.44
CA PHE A 22 6.92 0.86 -39.40
C PHE A 22 7.75 0.74 -38.13
N ALA A 23 8.23 1.90 -37.66
CA ALA A 23 8.96 2.14 -36.41
C ALA A 23 10.45 1.75 -36.37
N LYS A 24 11.27 2.31 -37.28
CA LYS A 24 12.72 2.48 -37.04
C LYS A 24 13.11 3.82 -36.40
N ASP A 25 12.15 4.71 -36.14
CA ASP A 25 12.34 5.99 -35.47
C ASP A 25 11.44 6.13 -34.23
N VAL A 26 11.57 5.20 -33.28
CA VAL A 26 11.11 5.46 -31.91
C VAL A 26 12.35 5.92 -31.13
N PRO A 27 12.38 7.15 -30.60
CA PRO A 27 13.42 7.53 -29.66
C PRO A 27 13.38 6.51 -28.52
N LYS A 28 14.43 5.70 -28.38
CA LYS A 28 14.63 4.91 -27.15
C LYS A 28 14.58 5.91 -26.01
N MET A 29 13.51 5.89 -25.22
CA MET A 29 13.40 6.70 -24.03
C MET A 29 14.56 6.29 -23.11
N ILE A 30 15.61 7.10 -23.15
CA ILE A 30 16.69 7.05 -22.18
C ILE A 30 16.04 7.43 -20.86
N LYS A 31 15.98 6.46 -19.94
CA LYS A 31 16.10 6.61 -18.49
C LYS A 31 15.50 7.91 -17.94
N TYR A 32 14.40 7.82 -17.20
CA TYR A 32 13.81 8.92 -16.42
C TYR A 32 14.91 9.75 -15.71
N THR A 33 15.34 10.86 -16.32
CA THR A 33 16.40 11.76 -15.82
C THR A 33 15.78 13.02 -15.22
N LEU A 34 14.51 12.96 -14.80
CA LEU A 34 13.84 14.08 -14.12
C LEU A 34 14.23 14.18 -12.64
N ALA A 35 14.87 13.15 -12.08
CA ALA A 35 15.33 13.15 -10.68
C ALA A 35 16.76 13.68 -10.51
N ASP A 36 17.61 13.62 -11.55
CA ASP A 36 19.05 13.91 -11.41
C ASP A 36 19.41 15.38 -11.70
N SER A 37 18.43 16.20 -12.12
CA SER A 37 18.63 17.64 -12.41
C SER A 37 17.88 18.57 -11.45
N ALA A 38 17.22 18.01 -10.43
CA ALA A 38 16.78 18.83 -9.31
C ALA A 38 18.03 19.20 -8.51
N ASN A 39 18.35 20.49 -8.49
CA ASN A 39 19.35 21.08 -7.64
C ASN A 39 19.42 20.38 -6.28
N ASN A 40 20.64 20.12 -5.84
CA ASN A 40 21.00 19.67 -4.50
C ASN A 40 20.71 20.75 -3.43
N GLU A 41 19.67 21.55 -3.64
CA GLU A 41 18.94 22.20 -2.56
C GLU A 41 18.26 21.04 -1.83
N ARG A 42 18.88 20.59 -0.74
CA ARG A 42 18.14 19.88 0.29
C ARG A 42 16.97 20.81 0.60
N ILE A 43 15.79 20.51 0.04
CA ILE A 43 14.54 21.08 0.53
C ILE A 43 14.60 20.71 2.01
N GLU A 44 14.89 21.70 2.84
CA GLU A 44 14.91 21.52 4.26
C GLU A 44 13.50 21.10 4.59
N MET A 45 13.36 19.80 4.85
CA MET A 45 12.05 19.22 5.07
C MET A 45 11.55 19.85 6.36
N ASP A 46 10.42 20.56 6.30
CA ASP A 46 9.77 21.20 7.45
C ASP A 46 9.22 20.19 8.48
N TYR A 47 9.77 18.97 8.50
CA TYR A 47 9.44 17.88 9.40
C TYR A 47 10.68 17.03 9.73
N HIS A 48 10.67 16.42 10.91
CA HIS A 48 11.60 15.38 11.31
C HIS A 48 10.85 14.07 11.57
N ILE A 49 11.55 12.94 11.46
CA ILE A 49 10.99 11.62 11.76
C ILE A 49 11.48 11.20 13.14
N GLN A 50 10.55 10.74 13.98
CA GLN A 50 10.85 10.20 15.30
C GLN A 50 10.08 8.90 15.54
N THR A 51 10.61 8.07 16.44
CA THR A 51 9.93 6.85 16.90
C THR A 51 8.71 7.22 17.74
N ILE A 52 7.63 6.49 17.53
CA ILE A 52 6.39 6.61 18.30
C ILE A 52 6.59 6.00 19.69
N THR A 53 6.16 6.72 20.73
CA THR A 53 6.14 6.21 22.11
C THR A 53 4.72 6.05 22.63
N LYS A 54 4.57 5.46 23.82
CA LYS A 54 3.27 5.32 24.50
C LYS A 54 2.58 6.66 24.76
N ASP A 55 3.36 7.73 24.95
CA ASP A 55 2.83 9.07 25.21
C ASP A 55 2.17 9.68 23.96
N ASP A 56 2.52 9.20 22.76
CA ASP A 56 1.96 9.68 21.50
C ASP A 56 0.61 9.04 21.14
N LYS A 57 0.14 8.07 21.92
CA LYS A 57 -1.09 7.27 21.65
C LYS A 57 -2.26 8.15 21.22
N PHE A 58 -2.61 9.16 22.02
CA PHE A 58 -3.76 10.01 21.74
C PHE A 58 -3.57 10.90 20.49
N ARG A 59 -2.35 11.37 20.24
CA ARG A 59 -2.02 12.20 19.07
C ARG A 59 -2.14 11.39 17.79
N ILE A 60 -1.69 10.13 17.80
CA ILE A 60 -1.77 9.20 16.67
C ILE A 60 -3.22 8.81 16.39
N LEU A 61 -3.99 8.44 17.41
CA LEU A 61 -5.41 8.10 17.21
C LEU A 61 -6.19 9.28 16.61
N LYS A 62 -5.94 10.50 17.11
CA LYS A 62 -6.53 11.72 16.52
C LYS A 62 -6.14 11.91 15.05
N PHE A 63 -4.89 11.64 14.70
CA PHE A 63 -4.40 11.71 13.32
C PHE A 63 -5.08 10.67 12.43
N LEU A 64 -5.13 9.40 12.86
CA LEU A 64 -5.71 8.30 12.08
C LEU A 64 -7.22 8.44 11.87
N ARG A 65 -7.96 8.93 12.88
CA ARG A 65 -9.38 9.26 12.73
C ARG A 65 -9.62 10.27 11.61
N ARG A 66 -8.70 11.22 11.42
CA ARG A 66 -8.83 12.30 10.44
C ARG A 66 -8.36 11.91 9.03
N PHE A 67 -7.30 11.13 8.92
CA PHE A 67 -6.60 10.91 7.63
C PHE A 67 -6.50 9.45 7.17
N PHE A 68 -7.03 8.49 7.94
CA PHE A 68 -6.91 7.07 7.61
C PHE A 68 -8.24 6.32 7.74
N PHE A 69 -8.89 6.32 8.90
CA PHE A 69 -9.95 5.34 9.17
C PHE A 69 -11.14 5.40 8.20
N ARG A 70 -11.51 6.60 7.72
CA ARG A 70 -12.63 6.80 6.79
C ARG A 70 -12.26 6.56 5.32
N ASP A 71 -10.98 6.76 4.98
CA ASP A 71 -10.47 6.68 3.62
C ASP A 71 -9.88 5.30 3.30
N GLU A 72 -9.69 4.45 4.31
CA GLU A 72 -9.15 3.10 4.13
C GLU A 72 -10.15 2.21 3.37
N PRO A 73 -9.74 1.53 2.28
CA PRO A 73 -10.66 0.82 1.39
C PRO A 73 -11.54 -0.23 2.08
N LEU A 74 -11.01 -1.04 2.99
CA LEU A 74 -11.78 -2.09 3.66
C LEU A 74 -12.80 -1.49 4.63
N ASN A 75 -12.41 -0.50 5.42
CA ASN A 75 -13.29 0.25 6.32
C ASN A 75 -14.42 0.93 5.56
N HIS A 76 -14.10 1.59 4.44
CA HIS A 76 -15.08 2.25 3.58
C HIS A 76 -16.06 1.25 2.97
N SER A 77 -15.56 0.12 2.44
CA SER A 77 -16.38 -0.88 1.73
C SER A 77 -17.48 -1.54 2.58
N ILE A 78 -17.32 -1.56 3.91
CA ILE A 78 -18.30 -2.12 4.84
C ILE A 78 -19.00 -1.06 5.69
N GLU A 79 -18.76 0.23 5.39
CA GLU A 79 -19.23 1.37 6.17
C GLU A 79 -18.93 1.16 7.65
N LEU A 80 -17.67 0.86 7.97
CA LEU A 80 -17.26 0.54 9.34
C LEU A 80 -17.52 1.71 10.29
N ILE A 81 -17.26 2.93 9.81
CA ILE A 81 -17.48 4.17 10.55
C ILE A 81 -18.62 4.93 9.86
N PRO A 82 -19.76 5.15 10.55
CA PRO A 82 -20.85 5.96 10.02
C PRO A 82 -20.42 7.41 9.74
N GLU A 83 -21.07 8.06 8.78
CA GLU A 83 -20.75 9.44 8.37
C GLU A 83 -21.09 10.51 9.44
N SER A 84 -21.75 10.15 10.54
CA SER A 84 -22.01 11.08 11.65
C SER A 84 -20.71 11.58 12.28
N GLU A 85 -20.66 12.88 12.60
CA GLU A 85 -19.54 13.47 13.32
C GLU A 85 -19.33 12.75 14.66
N ASP A 86 -18.05 12.55 15.00
CA ASP A 86 -17.54 11.84 16.19
C ASP A 86 -17.70 10.31 16.28
N SER A 87 -18.25 9.65 15.26
CA SER A 87 -18.29 8.18 15.25
C SER A 87 -16.90 7.58 14.94
N THR A 88 -16.50 6.60 15.75
CA THR A 88 -15.28 5.81 15.58
C THR A 88 -15.55 4.35 15.96
N CYS A 89 -14.63 3.44 15.62
CA CYS A 89 -14.65 2.05 16.04
C CYS A 89 -13.58 1.83 17.11
N LEU A 90 -14.00 1.50 18.34
CA LEU A 90 -13.09 1.32 19.47
C LEU A 90 -12.10 0.19 19.21
N GLU A 91 -12.56 -0.91 18.62
CA GLU A 91 -11.75 -2.08 18.30
C GLU A 91 -10.67 -1.76 17.26
N LEU A 92 -10.98 -0.88 16.29
CA LEU A 92 -9.99 -0.40 15.31
C LEU A 92 -8.92 0.45 15.99
N GLU A 93 -9.30 1.31 16.93
CA GLU A 93 -8.35 2.13 17.69
C GLU A 93 -7.47 1.29 18.61
N GLU A 94 -8.04 0.28 19.24
CA GLU A 94 -7.32 -0.68 20.08
C GLU A 94 -6.34 -1.48 19.23
N TYR A 95 -6.77 -2.00 18.08
CA TYR A 95 -5.90 -2.68 17.12
C TYR A 95 -4.71 -1.82 16.71
N CYS A 96 -4.95 -0.54 16.40
CA CYS A 96 -3.87 0.41 16.07
C CYS A 96 -2.95 0.63 17.28
N SER A 97 -3.51 0.79 18.47
CA SER A 97 -2.76 1.05 19.70
C SER A 97 -1.84 -0.11 20.07
N MET A 98 -2.34 -1.35 20.03
CA MET A 98 -1.55 -2.56 20.30
C MET A 98 -0.43 -2.70 19.27
N SER A 99 -0.77 -2.53 17.98
CA SER A 99 0.19 -2.63 16.88
C SER A 99 1.32 -1.61 16.96
N SER A 100 1.04 -0.40 17.45
CA SER A 100 1.98 0.73 17.41
C SER A 100 2.95 0.77 18.57
N LEU A 101 2.52 0.32 19.76
CA LEU A 101 3.14 0.71 21.04
C LEU A 101 4.00 -0.36 21.71
N GLU A 102 3.90 -1.62 21.29
CA GLU A 102 4.59 -2.71 21.98
C GLU A 102 6.05 -2.88 21.51
N ASN A 103 6.38 -2.48 20.28
CA ASN A 103 7.64 -2.86 19.66
C ASN A 103 8.60 -1.69 19.36
N ASN A 104 8.21 -0.42 19.59
CA ASN A 104 9.00 0.77 19.21
C ASN A 104 9.47 0.78 17.73
N LEU A 105 8.76 0.05 16.86
CA LEU A 105 9.08 -0.06 15.42
C LEU A 105 8.37 1.01 14.59
N SER A 106 7.35 1.65 15.17
CA SER A 106 6.50 2.61 14.47
C SER A 106 7.13 4.01 14.49
N LEU A 107 6.94 4.77 13.42
CA LEU A 107 7.52 6.10 13.24
C LEU A 107 6.43 7.12 12.93
N MET A 108 6.69 8.37 13.27
CA MET A 108 5.88 9.51 12.84
C MET A 108 6.76 10.63 12.30
N ALA A 109 6.22 11.32 11.29
CA ALA A 109 6.74 12.56 10.75
C ALA A 109 6.05 13.72 11.47
N VAL A 110 6.84 14.60 12.07
CA VAL A 110 6.36 15.71 12.89
C VAL A 110 6.99 17.00 12.40
N THR A 111 6.19 18.04 12.25
CA THR A 111 6.66 19.38 11.87
C THR A 111 7.41 20.06 13.00
N THR A 112 8.11 21.15 12.67
CA THR A 112 8.77 22.02 13.67
C THR A 112 7.80 22.57 14.72
N SER A 113 6.51 22.73 14.39
CA SER A 113 5.46 23.15 15.32
C SER A 113 4.90 22.02 16.20
N GLY A 114 5.37 20.78 16.00
CA GLY A 114 4.91 19.60 16.73
C GLY A 114 3.65 18.94 16.15
N ALA A 115 3.16 19.35 14.99
CA ALA A 115 2.04 18.70 14.33
C ALA A 115 2.48 17.42 13.60
N ILE A 116 1.75 16.32 13.81
CA ILE A 116 1.96 15.05 13.08
C ILE A 116 1.46 15.22 11.65
N VAL A 117 2.30 14.90 10.68
CA VAL A 117 1.99 15.01 9.23
C VAL A 117 2.07 13.67 8.51
N GLY A 118 2.61 12.65 9.16
CA GLY A 118 2.60 11.29 8.66
C GLY A 118 2.88 10.29 9.77
N VAL A 119 2.35 9.08 9.61
CA VAL A 119 2.49 7.97 10.55
C VAL A 119 2.72 6.70 9.75
N ILE A 120 3.66 5.87 10.22
CA ILE A 120 3.81 4.48 9.81
C ILE A 120 3.77 3.59 11.06
N LEU A 121 2.80 2.68 11.11
CA LEU A 121 2.65 1.73 12.19
C LEU A 121 3.16 0.38 11.73
N ASN A 122 4.19 -0.09 12.40
CA ASN A 122 4.91 -1.31 12.06
C ASN A 122 4.68 -2.37 13.14
N GLY A 123 4.40 -3.59 12.70
CA GLY A 123 4.34 -4.80 13.52
C GLY A 123 5.51 -5.72 13.24
N LYS A 124 5.63 -6.75 14.07
CA LYS A 124 6.44 -7.92 13.77
C LYS A 124 5.51 -9.02 13.26
N MET A 125 5.91 -9.72 12.19
CA MET A 125 5.16 -10.89 11.76
C MET A 125 5.28 -12.00 12.80
N ASP A 126 4.15 -12.49 13.28
CA ASP A 126 4.11 -13.63 14.18
C ASP A 126 4.42 -14.94 13.44
N PRO A 127 4.95 -15.96 14.15
CA PRO A 127 5.08 -17.29 13.59
C PRO A 127 3.72 -17.80 13.08
N PRO A 128 3.71 -18.58 11.97
CA PRO A 128 2.46 -19.13 11.46
C PRO A 128 1.80 -20.01 12.53
N SER A 129 0.52 -19.72 12.81
CA SER A 129 -0.34 -20.50 13.69
C SER A 129 -1.60 -20.93 12.93
N ASP A 130 -2.12 -22.10 13.27
CA ASP A 130 -3.40 -22.58 12.74
C ASP A 130 -4.61 -22.03 13.50
N GLU A 131 -4.37 -21.52 14.70
CA GLU A 131 -5.39 -20.91 15.56
C GLU A 131 -5.74 -19.49 15.10
N GLU A 132 -7.00 -19.10 15.31
CA GLU A 132 -7.43 -17.72 15.07
C GLU A 132 -6.82 -16.81 16.17
N PRO A 133 -6.09 -15.73 15.81
CA PRO A 133 -5.47 -14.85 16.81
C PRO A 133 -6.47 -14.25 17.80
N GLU A 134 -6.02 -14.02 19.03
CA GLU A 134 -6.87 -13.52 20.12
C GLU A 134 -7.56 -12.19 19.77
N TYR A 135 -6.83 -11.25 19.15
CA TYR A 135 -7.40 -9.96 18.72
C TYR A 135 -8.55 -10.08 17.71
N ILE A 136 -8.71 -11.24 17.05
CA ILE A 136 -9.85 -11.53 16.17
C ILE A 136 -10.97 -12.20 16.95
N THR A 137 -10.64 -13.16 17.82
CA THR A 137 -11.66 -13.90 18.58
C THR A 137 -12.38 -13.00 19.57
N THR A 138 -11.66 -12.08 20.22
CA THR A 138 -12.19 -11.11 21.19
C THR A 138 -12.82 -9.87 20.57
N CYS A 139 -12.65 -9.65 19.25
CA CYS A 139 -13.28 -8.52 18.56
C CYS A 139 -14.81 -8.64 18.59
N GLU A 140 -15.47 -7.68 19.23
CA GLU A 140 -16.93 -7.61 19.39
C GLU A 140 -17.61 -7.04 18.14
N ASN A 141 -17.03 -6.02 17.50
CA ASN A 141 -17.58 -5.43 16.29
C ASN A 141 -17.58 -6.42 15.11
N PRO A 142 -18.76 -6.88 14.62
CA PRO A 142 -18.84 -7.90 13.59
C PRO A 142 -18.38 -7.40 12.22
N LYS A 143 -18.42 -6.09 11.96
CA LYS A 143 -17.90 -5.49 10.72
C LYS A 143 -16.37 -5.51 10.75
N PHE A 144 -15.77 -5.02 11.83
CA PHE A 144 -14.31 -5.00 11.96
C PHE A 144 -13.72 -6.41 11.99
N LYS A 145 -14.39 -7.36 12.67
CA LYS A 145 -14.00 -8.77 12.68
C LYS A 145 -13.90 -9.40 11.29
N LYS A 146 -14.72 -8.97 10.31
CA LYS A 146 -14.60 -9.42 8.91
C LYS A 146 -13.28 -8.95 8.27
N ILE A 147 -12.89 -7.71 8.52
CA ILE A 147 -11.62 -7.15 8.03
C ILE A 147 -10.45 -7.95 8.62
N LEU A 148 -10.44 -8.14 9.95
CA LEU A 148 -9.38 -8.87 10.63
C LEU A 148 -9.21 -10.30 10.11
N ARG A 149 -10.34 -11.00 9.85
CA ARG A 149 -10.32 -12.34 9.27
C ARG A 149 -9.77 -12.38 7.85
N LEU A 150 -10.11 -11.37 7.03
CA LEU A 150 -9.57 -11.25 5.68
C LEU A 150 -8.05 -11.06 5.72
N LEU A 151 -7.55 -10.14 6.55
CA LEU A 151 -6.12 -9.88 6.70
C LEU A 151 -5.38 -11.14 7.16
N ASN A 152 -5.86 -11.79 8.23
CA ASN A 152 -5.28 -13.05 8.72
C ASN A 152 -5.30 -14.16 7.66
N TYR A 153 -6.36 -14.26 6.87
CA TYR A 153 -6.40 -15.21 5.76
C TYR A 153 -5.30 -14.91 4.74
N VAL A 154 -5.11 -13.66 4.34
CA VAL A 154 -4.04 -13.26 3.41
C VAL A 154 -2.66 -13.60 3.99
N ASP A 155 -2.40 -13.25 5.24
CA ASP A 155 -1.10 -13.49 5.90
C ASP A 155 -0.74 -14.98 5.96
N ARG A 156 -1.71 -15.83 6.35
CA ARG A 156 -1.54 -17.29 6.37
C ARG A 156 -1.24 -17.86 4.99
N ASN A 157 -1.87 -17.33 3.94
CA ASN A 157 -1.64 -17.81 2.57
C ASN A 157 -0.28 -17.37 2.03
N VAL A 158 0.15 -16.13 2.32
CA VAL A 158 1.45 -15.59 1.90
C VAL A 158 2.60 -16.37 2.53
N ASN A 159 2.45 -16.82 3.78
CA ASN A 159 3.46 -17.61 4.49
C ASN A 159 3.20 -19.14 4.47
N ARG A 160 2.22 -19.66 3.71
CA ARG A 160 1.85 -21.09 3.69
C ARG A 160 3.02 -22.02 3.37
N GLY A 161 3.93 -21.59 2.50
CA GLY A 161 5.13 -22.35 2.14
C GLY A 161 6.28 -22.25 3.15
N GLY A 162 6.09 -21.55 4.27
CA GLY A 162 7.16 -21.29 5.23
C GLY A 162 8.28 -20.40 4.68
N LYS A 163 8.01 -19.60 3.65
CA LYS A 163 8.99 -18.75 2.97
C LYS A 163 9.70 -17.80 3.94
N PHE A 164 8.99 -17.35 4.96
CA PHE A 164 9.50 -16.41 5.95
C PHE A 164 9.80 -17.08 7.31
N ARG A 165 9.82 -18.42 7.37
CA ARG A 165 10.06 -19.15 8.60
C ARG A 165 11.47 -18.88 9.12
N GLY A 166 11.57 -18.46 10.38
CA GLY A 166 12.84 -18.15 11.05
C GLY A 166 13.42 -16.78 10.70
N LEU A 167 12.74 -15.97 9.89
CA LEU A 167 13.13 -14.58 9.62
C LEU A 167 12.43 -13.62 10.58
N ASN A 168 13.11 -12.53 10.95
CA ASN A 168 12.46 -11.40 11.59
C ASN A 168 11.88 -10.50 10.50
N ILE A 169 10.57 -10.54 10.30
CA ILE A 169 9.87 -9.74 9.29
C ILE A 169 9.23 -8.53 9.96
N LEU A 170 9.54 -7.36 9.42
CA LEU A 170 8.85 -6.12 9.71
C LEU A 170 7.58 -6.04 8.84
N GLU A 171 6.43 -5.89 9.48
CA GLU A 171 5.14 -5.76 8.82
C GLU A 171 4.69 -4.29 8.85
N VAL A 172 4.49 -3.67 7.68
CA VAL A 172 3.88 -2.34 7.62
C VAL A 172 2.36 -2.50 7.69
N ARG A 173 1.76 -2.16 8.84
CA ARG A 173 0.32 -2.33 9.08
C ARG A 173 -0.49 -1.12 8.60
N ILE A 174 -0.02 0.08 8.93
CA ILE A 174 -0.68 1.33 8.56
C ILE A 174 0.37 2.30 8.06
N ILE A 175 0.06 2.99 6.96
CA ILE A 175 0.79 4.17 6.52
C ILE A 175 -0.22 5.24 6.14
N SER A 176 -0.07 6.44 6.71
CA SER A 176 -0.98 7.55 6.45
C SER A 176 -0.23 8.87 6.47
N VAL A 177 -0.63 9.79 5.60
CA VAL A 177 -0.04 11.13 5.43
C VAL A 177 -1.17 12.14 5.38
N ASP A 178 -0.99 13.25 6.11
CA ASP A 178 -1.90 14.40 6.08
C ASP A 178 -2.09 14.85 4.64
N SER A 179 -3.34 15.07 4.23
CA SER A 179 -3.71 15.49 2.88
C SER A 179 -2.93 16.72 2.40
N ASN A 180 -2.63 17.68 3.28
CA ASN A 180 -1.88 18.89 2.95
C ASN A 180 -0.37 18.65 2.73
N TRP A 181 0.11 17.48 3.13
CA TRP A 181 1.52 17.09 3.06
C TRP A 181 1.78 15.97 2.05
N ARG A 182 0.74 15.52 1.34
CA ARG A 182 0.88 14.59 0.21
C ARG A 182 1.71 15.22 -0.92
N GLY A 183 2.33 14.38 -1.74
CA GLY A 183 3.23 14.83 -2.81
C GLY A 183 4.63 15.27 -2.36
N LYS A 184 4.90 15.33 -1.04
CA LYS A 184 6.21 15.70 -0.47
C LYS A 184 7.10 14.50 -0.11
N GLY A 185 6.74 13.29 -0.51
CA GLY A 185 7.58 12.10 -0.27
C GLY A 185 7.61 11.58 1.18
N ILE A 186 6.75 12.05 2.09
CA ILE A 186 6.74 11.61 3.50
C ILE A 186 6.54 10.10 3.65
N ALA A 187 5.60 9.51 2.92
CA ALA A 187 5.37 8.07 2.96
C ALA A 187 6.64 7.28 2.59
N LYS A 188 7.35 7.72 1.55
CA LYS A 188 8.63 7.15 1.14
C LYS A 188 9.67 7.28 2.25
N ALA A 189 9.82 8.48 2.83
CA ALA A 189 10.78 8.72 3.90
C ALA A 189 10.50 7.88 5.16
N LEU A 190 9.23 7.69 5.52
CA LEU A 190 8.82 6.83 6.64
C LEU A 190 9.16 5.35 6.39
N VAL A 191 8.93 4.85 5.18
CA VAL A 191 9.30 3.48 4.79
C VAL A 191 10.81 3.30 4.77
N GLU A 192 11.56 4.22 4.15
CA GLU A 192 13.02 4.17 4.09
C GLU A 192 13.66 4.22 5.48
N LYS A 193 13.07 4.96 6.43
CA LYS A 193 13.55 5.03 7.81
C LYS A 193 13.22 3.78 8.63
N SER A 194 12.28 2.95 8.17
CA SER A 194 11.89 1.70 8.82
C SER A 194 12.77 0.51 8.40
N LEU A 195 13.54 0.63 7.32
CA LEU A 195 14.46 -0.37 6.78
C LEU A 195 15.88 -0.20 7.33
#